data_AF-A0A3B3YTN1-F1
#
_entry.id   AF-A0A3B3YTN1-F1
#
_cell.length_a   1.000
_cell.length_b   1.000
_cell.length_c   1.000
_cell.angle_alpha   90.00
_cell.angle_beta   90.00
_cell.angle_gamma   90.00
#
_symmetry.space_group_name_H-M   'P 1'
#
loop_
_entity.id
_entity.type
_entity.pdbx_description
1 polymer ?
#
loop_
_entity_poly.entity_id
_entity_poly.type
_entity_poly.pdbx_seq_one_letter_code
_entity_poly.pdbx_strand_id
1 'polypeptide(L)'
;MKAKMFLTGSLWLSLCCLLQAQPEKIGDPLDMAVNSVDDRYSTCAAKMEAKVKTTYFEREMKNNVFSKAWNAAKNCADRNMKNKEPGDKALTKDHMQAICVYTAGGPADFFKAFNDAVRTNRQKYGSSFPFHSLHFWLTRAIQILNHNKCYTTFRRTTCTLTGEINQEIRFGSFASSSKLSTLTKFGKTTCFKITTCYGGYLKKYAALGDHEQEVLIPPYETFKIISKDKPLELSDCKTVYVLKPTGVQSNLNCQVANQIIL
;
A
#
# COMPACT_ATOMS: atom_id res chain seq x y z
N MET A 1 -85.14 2.77 -6.32
CA MET A 1 -84.31 3.00 -7.52
C MET A 1 -82.86 2.66 -7.20
N LYS A 2 -82.22 1.88 -8.09
CA LYS A 2 -80.78 1.67 -8.37
C LYS A 2 -79.75 2.19 -7.34
N ALA A 3 -78.69 1.49 -6.94
CA ALA A 3 -78.17 0.15 -7.22
C ALA A 3 -77.04 -0.17 -6.21
N LYS A 4 -76.79 -1.49 -6.06
CA LYS A 4 -75.60 -2.24 -5.60
C LYS A 4 -74.27 -1.45 -5.59
N MET A 5 -73.28 -1.70 -4.72
CA MET A 5 -72.65 -3.01 -4.44
C MET A 5 -71.62 -2.88 -3.30
N PHE A 6 -71.50 -3.95 -2.51
CA PHE A 6 -70.53 -4.20 -1.42
C PHE A 6 -69.06 -4.20 -1.88
N LEU A 7 -68.10 -3.88 -0.99
CA LEU A 7 -67.21 -4.86 -0.34
C LEU A 7 -66.19 -4.22 0.63
N THR A 8 -65.81 -5.05 1.59
CA THR A 8 -64.95 -4.88 2.77
C THR A 8 -63.48 -4.55 2.49
N GLY A 9 -62.83 -3.77 3.38
CA GLY A 9 -61.38 -3.54 3.38
C GLY A 9 -60.83 -3.34 4.80
N SER A 10 -59.88 -4.19 5.15
CA SER A 10 -59.23 -4.46 6.43
C SER A 10 -58.25 -3.39 6.96
N LEU A 11 -58.00 -3.45 8.28
CA LEU A 11 -56.82 -2.97 9.03
C LEU A 11 -55.55 -2.93 8.15
N TRP A 12 -54.67 -1.93 8.35
CA TRP A 12 -53.21 -2.11 8.46
C TRP A 12 -52.49 -0.84 8.97
N LEU A 13 -51.44 -1.10 9.74
CA LEU A 13 -50.64 -0.17 10.52
C LEU A 13 -49.95 0.89 9.64
N SER A 14 -50.12 2.18 9.97
CA SER A 14 -49.11 3.19 9.63
C SER A 14 -48.10 3.31 10.77
N LEU A 15 -47.43 2.19 11.05
CA LEU A 15 -46.17 2.12 11.78
C LEU A 15 -45.03 2.15 10.75
N CYS A 16 -44.90 3.25 10.01
CA CYS A 16 -43.91 3.34 8.94
C CYS A 16 -43.38 4.76 8.84
N CYS A 17 -42.51 5.15 9.78
CA CYS A 17 -41.40 6.09 9.58
C CYS A 17 -40.72 6.47 10.91
N LEU A 18 -40.45 5.50 11.80
CA LEU A 18 -39.19 5.59 12.54
C LEU A 18 -38.12 5.18 11.53
N LEU A 19 -37.67 6.17 10.75
CA LEU A 19 -36.42 6.12 10.01
C LEU A 19 -35.35 5.66 11.01
N GLN A 20 -35.06 4.37 11.00
CA GLN A 20 -33.89 3.83 11.66
C GLN A 20 -32.71 4.50 10.97
N ALA A 21 -32.15 5.51 11.63
CA ALA A 21 -30.86 6.08 11.28
C ALA A 21 -29.92 4.89 11.13
N GLN A 22 -29.50 4.61 9.89
CA GLN A 22 -28.49 3.61 9.63
C GLN A 22 -27.25 4.04 10.44
N PRO A 23 -26.68 3.17 11.28
CA PRO A 23 -25.51 3.54 12.06
C PRO A 23 -24.43 4.04 11.10
N GLU A 24 -23.94 5.27 11.33
CA GLU A 24 -22.84 5.82 10.54
C GLU A 24 -21.70 4.81 10.53
N LYS A 25 -21.25 4.43 9.32
CA LYS A 25 -20.13 3.51 9.16
C LYS A 25 -18.90 4.14 9.80
N ILE A 26 -18.54 3.66 11.00
CA ILE A 26 -17.33 4.06 11.72
C ILE A 26 -16.14 3.79 10.80
N GLY A 27 -15.36 4.84 10.49
CA GLY A 27 -14.19 4.74 9.63
C GLY A 27 -13.07 3.94 10.27
N ASP A 28 -12.22 3.30 9.46
CA ASP A 28 -11.14 2.45 9.96
C ASP A 28 -10.07 3.31 10.66
N PRO A 29 -9.73 3.04 11.93
CA PRO A 29 -8.74 3.82 12.66
C PRO A 29 -7.35 3.61 12.07
N LEU A 30 -6.63 4.72 11.87
CA LEU A 30 -5.20 4.68 11.65
C LEU A 30 -4.52 4.18 12.93
N ASP A 31 -3.43 3.44 12.80
CA ASP A 31 -2.69 2.88 13.93
C ASP A 31 -1.20 2.68 13.58
N MET A 32 -0.45 2.03 14.47
CA MET A 32 0.96 1.69 14.27
C MET A 32 1.19 0.39 13.49
N ALA A 33 0.12 -0.20 12.92
CA ALA A 33 0.14 -1.40 12.10
C ALA A 33 0.97 -2.55 12.68
N VAL A 34 0.69 -2.93 13.93
CA VAL A 34 1.48 -3.93 14.67
C VAL A 34 1.50 -5.31 14.04
N ASN A 35 0.61 -5.62 13.10
CA ASN A 35 0.57 -6.89 12.37
C ASN A 35 1.24 -6.83 10.98
N SER A 36 1.92 -5.72 10.68
CA SER A 36 2.66 -5.50 9.45
C SER A 36 3.90 -6.39 9.36
N VAL A 37 4.12 -6.95 8.17
CA VAL A 37 5.42 -7.44 7.72
C VAL A 37 6.25 -6.22 7.33
N ASP A 38 7.18 -5.83 8.19
CA ASP A 38 7.89 -4.57 8.08
C ASP A 38 9.41 -4.70 8.02
N ASP A 39 9.92 -5.89 7.73
CA ASP A 39 11.35 -6.20 7.77
C ASP A 39 12.18 -5.26 6.89
N ARG A 40 13.22 -4.68 7.50
CA ARG A 40 14.11 -3.70 6.89
C ARG A 40 15.40 -4.30 6.35
N TYR A 41 15.68 -5.55 6.70
CA TYR A 41 16.89 -6.28 6.33
C TYR A 41 18.20 -5.55 6.70
N SER A 42 18.19 -4.84 7.83
CA SER A 42 19.23 -3.86 8.19
C SER A 42 20.65 -4.41 8.23
N THR A 43 20.82 -5.68 8.63
CA THR A 43 22.13 -6.33 8.78
C THR A 43 22.26 -7.63 7.97
N CYS A 44 21.23 -8.00 7.21
CA CYS A 44 21.15 -9.31 6.55
C CYS A 44 20.80 -9.25 5.07
N ALA A 45 20.86 -8.08 4.43
CA ALA A 45 20.45 -7.92 3.04
C ALA A 45 21.07 -8.96 2.09
N ALA A 46 22.38 -9.20 2.18
CA ALA A 46 23.07 -10.19 1.34
C ALA A 46 22.60 -11.64 1.62
N LYS A 47 22.46 -12.00 2.90
CA LYS A 47 21.98 -13.33 3.31
C LYS A 47 20.53 -13.55 2.87
N MET A 48 19.69 -12.53 3.03
CA MET A 48 18.30 -12.58 2.60
C MET A 48 18.21 -12.67 1.08
N GLU A 49 19.04 -11.94 0.33
CA GLU A 49 19.07 -12.05 -1.13
C GLU A 49 19.39 -13.46 -1.60
N ALA A 50 20.43 -14.09 -1.01
CA ALA A 50 20.79 -15.46 -1.31
C ALA A 50 19.62 -16.42 -1.04
N LYS A 51 18.96 -16.26 0.11
CA LYS A 51 17.80 -17.07 0.50
C LYS A 51 16.57 -16.84 -0.36
N VAL A 52 16.34 -15.59 -0.80
CA VAL A 52 15.28 -15.27 -1.75
C VAL A 52 15.52 -16.00 -3.07
N LYS A 53 16.74 -15.89 -3.62
CA LYS A 53 17.09 -16.50 -4.92
C LYS A 53 17.07 -18.02 -4.91
N THR A 54 17.44 -18.65 -3.80
CA THR A 54 17.60 -20.12 -3.71
C THR A 54 16.43 -20.84 -3.06
N THR A 55 15.49 -20.14 -2.42
CA THR A 55 14.40 -20.82 -1.71
C THR A 55 13.05 -20.14 -1.89
N TYR A 56 12.93 -18.87 -1.50
CA TYR A 56 11.61 -18.21 -1.51
C TYR A 56 11.09 -18.03 -2.94
N PHE A 57 11.93 -17.52 -3.84
CA PHE A 57 11.50 -17.22 -5.19
C PHE A 57 11.10 -18.48 -5.96
N GLU A 58 11.88 -19.55 -5.88
CA GLU A 58 11.54 -20.84 -6.50
C GLU A 58 10.23 -21.42 -5.96
N ARG A 59 9.99 -21.32 -4.66
CA ARG A 59 8.74 -21.75 -4.03
C ARG A 59 7.56 -20.88 -4.47
N GLU A 60 7.71 -19.57 -4.44
CA GLU A 60 6.66 -18.61 -4.79
C GLU A 60 6.32 -18.65 -6.27
N MET A 61 7.27 -18.99 -7.15
CA MET A 61 7.01 -19.20 -8.58
C MET A 61 6.13 -20.42 -8.89
N LYS A 62 5.96 -21.36 -7.93
CA LYS A 62 4.95 -22.44 -8.03
C LYS A 62 3.54 -21.95 -7.73
N ASN A 63 3.38 -20.79 -7.10
CA ASN A 63 2.08 -20.15 -6.87
C ASN A 63 1.62 -19.41 -8.13
N ASN A 64 0.45 -19.78 -8.66
CA ASN A 64 -0.10 -19.22 -9.89
C ASN A 64 -0.32 -17.70 -9.85
N VAL A 65 -0.65 -17.14 -8.68
CA VAL A 65 -0.90 -15.70 -8.53
C VAL A 65 0.41 -14.93 -8.63
N PHE A 66 1.42 -15.35 -7.88
CA PHE A 66 2.74 -14.71 -7.89
C PHE A 66 3.43 -14.87 -9.25
N SER A 67 3.47 -16.09 -9.80
CA SER A 67 4.19 -16.36 -11.04
C SER A 67 3.59 -15.64 -12.25
N LYS A 68 2.25 -15.54 -12.34
CA LYS A 68 1.59 -14.73 -13.37
C LYS A 68 1.96 -13.26 -13.27
N ALA A 69 1.88 -12.67 -12.07
CA ALA A 69 2.22 -11.27 -11.85
C ALA A 69 3.70 -11.00 -12.18
N TRP A 70 4.60 -11.86 -11.69
CA TRP A 70 6.02 -11.75 -11.94
C TRP A 70 6.34 -11.85 -13.44
N ASN A 71 5.82 -12.86 -14.14
CA ASN A 71 6.07 -13.05 -15.57
C ASN A 71 5.51 -11.90 -16.43
N ALA A 72 4.33 -11.37 -16.09
CA ALA A 72 3.74 -10.23 -16.80
C ALA A 72 4.60 -8.96 -16.71
N ALA A 73 5.36 -8.80 -15.62
CA ALA A 73 6.23 -7.64 -15.39
C ALA A 73 7.59 -7.71 -16.13
N LYS A 74 7.92 -8.82 -16.80
CA LYS A 74 9.24 -9.04 -17.42
C LYS A 74 9.61 -7.97 -18.45
N ASN A 75 8.68 -7.65 -19.37
CA ASN A 75 8.93 -6.66 -20.42
C ASN A 75 9.12 -5.24 -19.83
N CYS A 76 8.37 -4.91 -18.79
CA CYS A 76 8.56 -3.66 -18.04
C CYS A 76 9.96 -3.60 -17.43
N ALA A 77 10.41 -4.68 -16.77
CA ALA A 77 11.73 -4.76 -16.17
C ALA A 77 12.87 -4.66 -17.21
N ASP A 78 12.75 -5.36 -18.34
CA ASP A 78 13.74 -5.33 -19.43
C ASP A 78 13.85 -3.93 -20.05
N ARG A 79 12.72 -3.26 -20.26
CA ARG A 79 12.69 -1.85 -20.70
C ARG A 79 13.35 -0.93 -19.66
N ASN A 80 13.06 -1.11 -18.37
CA ASN A 80 13.61 -0.29 -17.30
C ASN A 80 15.13 -0.46 -17.17
N MET A 81 15.63 -1.69 -17.31
CA MET A 81 17.07 -1.97 -17.27
C MET A 81 17.83 -1.26 -18.39
N LYS A 82 17.26 -1.19 -19.60
CA LYS A 82 17.85 -0.42 -20.73
C LYS A 82 17.85 1.08 -20.49
N ASN A 83 16.89 1.58 -19.71
CA ASN A 83 16.70 3.01 -19.46
C ASN A 83 17.19 3.44 -18.07
N LYS A 84 17.95 2.58 -17.38
CA LYS A 84 18.42 2.81 -16.02
C LYS A 84 19.31 4.05 -15.94
N GLU A 85 19.00 4.94 -15.01
CA GLU A 85 19.77 6.17 -14.82
C GLU A 85 21.13 5.89 -14.18
N PRO A 86 22.17 6.70 -14.48
CA PRO A 86 23.52 6.51 -13.93
C PRO A 86 23.59 6.49 -12.39
N GLY A 87 22.66 7.19 -11.72
CA GLY A 87 22.58 7.22 -10.25
C GLY A 87 22.02 5.93 -9.63
N ASP A 88 21.33 5.10 -10.41
CA ASP A 88 20.59 3.94 -9.89
C ASP A 88 21.27 2.60 -10.23
N LYS A 89 22.59 2.62 -10.47
CA LYS A 89 23.35 1.44 -10.94
C LYS A 89 23.13 0.18 -10.09
N ALA A 90 22.93 0.34 -8.78
CA ALA A 90 22.68 -0.73 -7.83
C ALA A 90 21.32 -1.46 -8.02
N LEU A 91 20.38 -0.89 -8.79
CA LEU A 91 19.16 -1.61 -9.16
C LEU A 91 19.49 -2.78 -10.10
N THR A 92 19.11 -3.97 -9.68
CA THR A 92 19.19 -5.21 -10.44
C THR A 92 17.90 -5.39 -11.26
N LYS A 93 17.89 -6.38 -12.15
CA LYS A 93 16.67 -6.75 -12.88
C LYS A 93 15.54 -7.19 -11.94
N ASP A 94 15.87 -7.91 -10.85
CA ASP A 94 14.89 -8.33 -9.85
C ASP A 94 14.25 -7.13 -9.14
N HIS A 95 15.05 -6.10 -8.80
CA HIS A 95 14.53 -4.85 -8.24
C HIS A 95 13.58 -4.15 -9.23
N MET A 96 13.96 -4.06 -10.51
CA MET A 96 13.12 -3.45 -11.55
C MET A 96 11.82 -4.22 -11.75
N GLN A 97 11.88 -5.54 -11.75
CA GLN A 97 10.71 -6.40 -11.92
C GLN A 97 9.78 -6.32 -10.71
N ALA A 98 10.33 -6.27 -9.48
CA ALA A 98 9.56 -6.02 -8.27
C ALA A 98 8.79 -4.68 -8.32
N ILE A 99 9.43 -3.59 -8.78
CA ILE A 99 8.76 -2.30 -9.00
C ILE A 99 7.62 -2.46 -10.02
N CYS A 100 7.90 -3.09 -11.16
CA CYS A 100 6.90 -3.30 -12.21
C CYS A 100 5.72 -4.16 -11.72
N VAL A 101 5.95 -5.23 -10.95
CA VAL A 101 4.90 -6.07 -10.35
C VAL A 101 4.00 -5.25 -9.43
N TYR A 102 4.61 -4.45 -8.55
CA TYR A 102 3.87 -3.65 -7.58
C TYR A 102 3.03 -2.54 -8.25
N THR A 103 3.56 -1.91 -9.30
CA THR A 103 2.96 -0.74 -9.97
C THR A 103 2.11 -1.07 -11.20
N ALA A 104 1.99 -2.36 -11.58
CA ALA A 104 1.33 -2.77 -12.82
C ALA A 104 -0.14 -2.34 -12.95
N GLY A 105 -0.83 -2.01 -11.84
CA GLY A 105 -2.18 -1.43 -11.83
C GLY A 105 -3.26 -2.21 -12.62
N GLY A 106 -2.98 -3.47 -12.99
CA GLY A 106 -3.76 -4.23 -13.98
C GLY A 106 -4.75 -5.25 -13.39
N PRO A 107 -5.45 -6.03 -14.25
CA PRO A 107 -6.58 -6.92 -13.90
C PRO A 107 -6.32 -8.00 -12.83
N ALA A 108 -5.07 -8.20 -12.40
CA ALA A 108 -4.72 -9.12 -11.33
C ALA A 108 -4.87 -8.52 -9.92
N ASP A 109 -5.02 -7.19 -9.78
CA ASP A 109 -5.09 -6.48 -8.49
C ASP A 109 -4.00 -6.93 -7.49
N PHE A 110 -2.86 -7.38 -8.02
CA PHE A 110 -1.86 -8.13 -7.26
C PHE A 110 -1.30 -7.30 -6.10
N PHE A 111 -1.10 -6.00 -6.31
CA PHE A 111 -0.63 -5.09 -5.26
C PHE A 111 -1.59 -5.05 -4.06
N LYS A 112 -2.91 -5.25 -4.25
CA LYS A 112 -3.89 -5.32 -3.16
C LYS A 112 -3.65 -6.57 -2.33
N ALA A 113 -3.59 -7.74 -2.97
CA ALA A 113 -3.30 -9.01 -2.29
C ALA A 113 -1.94 -8.98 -1.58
N PHE A 114 -0.93 -8.39 -2.21
CA PHE A 114 0.37 -8.17 -1.61
C PHE A 114 0.29 -7.26 -0.38
N ASN A 115 -0.30 -6.06 -0.51
CA ASN A 115 -0.41 -5.11 0.59
C ASN A 115 -1.28 -5.64 1.74
N ASP A 116 -2.31 -6.43 1.46
CA ASP A 116 -3.12 -7.10 2.48
C ASP A 116 -2.32 -8.15 3.25
N ALA A 117 -1.54 -8.97 2.54
CA ALA A 117 -0.64 -9.92 3.18
C ALA A 117 0.43 -9.20 4.01
N VAL A 118 1.04 -8.13 3.48
CA VAL A 118 2.02 -7.32 4.22
C VAL A 118 1.37 -6.72 5.47
N ARG A 119 0.16 -6.18 5.37
CA ARG A 119 -0.53 -5.50 6.49
C ARG A 119 -0.93 -6.44 7.63
N THR A 120 -1.15 -7.72 7.36
CA THR A 120 -1.82 -8.64 8.31
C THR A 120 -1.00 -9.85 8.74
N ASN A 121 -0.02 -10.29 7.94
CA ASN A 121 0.60 -11.60 8.12
C ASN A 121 1.95 -11.60 8.87
N ARG A 122 2.23 -10.64 9.77
CA ARG A 122 3.48 -10.65 10.57
C ARG A 122 3.75 -12.00 11.23
N GLN A 123 2.73 -12.60 11.86
CA GLN A 123 2.88 -13.90 12.55
C GLN A 123 3.23 -15.05 11.59
N LYS A 124 2.86 -14.95 10.31
CA LYS A 124 3.18 -15.94 9.27
C LYS A 124 4.49 -15.64 8.55
N TYR A 125 5.16 -14.53 8.87
CA TYR A 125 6.39 -14.14 8.19
C TYR A 125 7.48 -15.21 8.27
N GLY A 126 7.63 -15.85 9.43
CA GLY A 126 8.56 -16.96 9.63
C GLY A 126 8.18 -18.29 8.96
N SER A 127 7.01 -18.37 8.30
CA SER A 127 6.45 -19.63 7.82
C SER A 127 5.77 -19.49 6.46
N SER A 128 4.45 -19.24 6.45
CA SER A 128 3.58 -19.32 5.27
C SER A 128 3.29 -17.98 4.59
N PHE A 129 4.01 -16.92 4.94
CA PHE A 129 3.92 -15.65 4.21
C PHE A 129 4.25 -15.88 2.72
N PRO A 130 3.40 -15.43 1.77
CA PRO A 130 3.49 -15.88 0.38
C PRO A 130 4.36 -14.99 -0.53
N PHE A 131 4.95 -13.91 -0.01
CA PHE A 131 5.57 -12.86 -0.82
C PHE A 131 6.92 -12.37 -0.28
N HIS A 132 7.74 -13.26 0.29
CA HIS A 132 9.09 -12.92 0.80
C HIS A 132 9.96 -12.31 -0.30
N SER A 133 9.92 -12.84 -1.53
CA SER A 133 10.78 -12.37 -2.61
C SER A 133 10.45 -10.95 -3.02
N LEU A 134 9.16 -10.67 -3.26
CA LEU A 134 8.72 -9.32 -3.62
C LEU A 134 8.92 -8.34 -2.47
N HIS A 135 8.59 -8.71 -1.24
CA HIS A 135 8.81 -7.85 -0.08
C HIS A 135 10.29 -7.45 0.04
N PHE A 136 11.20 -8.43 -0.10
CA PHE A 136 12.63 -8.17 -0.05
C PHE A 136 13.11 -7.25 -1.16
N TRP A 137 12.84 -7.60 -2.43
CA TRP A 137 13.33 -6.82 -3.57
C TRP A 137 12.73 -5.41 -3.62
N LEU A 138 11.46 -5.25 -3.25
CA LEU A 138 10.82 -3.93 -3.21
C LEU A 138 11.38 -3.06 -2.07
N THR A 139 11.61 -3.65 -0.90
CA THR A 139 12.29 -2.96 0.22
C THR A 139 13.67 -2.47 -0.19
N ARG A 140 14.47 -3.34 -0.82
CA ARG A 140 15.82 -3.00 -1.31
C ARG A 140 15.78 -1.96 -2.43
N ALA A 141 14.83 -2.05 -3.35
CA ALA A 141 14.67 -1.07 -4.42
C ALA A 141 14.39 0.34 -3.87
N ILE A 142 13.49 0.46 -2.89
CA ILE A 142 13.21 1.73 -2.20
C ILE A 142 14.46 2.27 -1.51
N GLN A 143 15.18 1.40 -0.78
CA GLN A 143 16.41 1.79 -0.08
C GLN A 143 17.51 2.27 -1.04
N ILE A 144 17.61 1.68 -2.23
CA ILE A 144 18.55 2.10 -3.28
C ILE A 144 18.13 3.45 -3.89
N LEU A 145 16.83 3.63 -4.17
CA LEU A 145 16.29 4.85 -4.77
C LEU A 145 16.21 6.04 -3.80
N ASN A 146 16.24 5.77 -2.50
CA ASN A 146 16.26 6.81 -1.48
C ASN A 146 17.69 7.34 -1.29
N HIS A 147 17.95 8.51 -1.85
CA HIS A 147 19.26 9.18 -1.76
C HIS A 147 19.34 10.12 -0.55
N ASN A 148 18.81 9.70 0.62
CA ASN A 148 18.69 10.51 1.84
C ASN A 148 17.93 11.82 1.62
N LYS A 149 16.90 11.78 0.76
CA LYS A 149 16.06 12.94 0.45
C LYS A 149 14.66 12.71 1.00
N CYS A 150 14.09 13.75 1.60
CA CYS A 150 12.69 13.75 1.94
C CYS A 150 11.85 14.30 0.78
N TYR A 151 10.67 13.73 0.56
CA TYR A 151 9.70 14.17 -0.43
C TYR A 151 8.43 14.64 0.25
N THR A 152 7.84 15.73 -0.27
CA THR A 152 6.43 16.03 -0.02
C THR A 152 5.61 15.30 -1.08
N THR A 153 4.69 14.45 -0.63
CA THR A 153 3.88 13.60 -1.50
C THR A 153 2.42 13.60 -1.05
N PHE A 154 1.56 13.10 -1.92
CA PHE A 154 0.12 13.06 -1.75
C PHE A 154 -0.38 11.64 -1.96
N ARG A 155 -1.21 11.17 -1.04
CA ARG A 155 -1.90 9.88 -1.16
C ARG A 155 -3.40 10.12 -1.04
N ARG A 156 -4.17 9.58 -1.98
CA ARG A 156 -5.63 9.72 -2.04
C ARG A 156 -6.28 8.34 -1.92
N THR A 157 -7.38 8.24 -1.19
CA THR A 157 -8.10 6.97 -0.99
C THR A 157 -9.61 7.17 -1.08
N THR A 158 -10.32 6.08 -1.41
CA THR A 158 -11.78 5.98 -1.26
C THR A 158 -12.20 5.54 0.15
N CYS A 159 -11.27 5.01 0.94
CA CYS A 159 -11.49 4.59 2.33
C CYS A 159 -11.76 5.77 3.27
N THR A 160 -12.64 5.55 4.25
CA THR A 160 -12.89 6.46 5.37
C THR A 160 -11.95 6.07 6.51
N LEU A 161 -10.94 6.90 6.79
CA LEU A 161 -9.95 6.62 7.84
C LEU A 161 -10.02 7.66 8.95
N THR A 162 -9.94 7.21 10.19
CA THR A 162 -10.04 8.05 11.38
C THR A 162 -8.68 8.16 12.08
N GLY A 163 -8.36 9.32 12.61
CA GLY A 163 -7.11 9.58 13.30
C GLY A 163 -7.09 10.96 13.94
N GLU A 164 -6.25 11.13 14.95
CA GLU A 164 -6.21 12.34 15.78
C GLU A 164 -4.90 13.11 15.65
N ILE A 165 -4.96 14.42 15.85
CA ILE A 165 -3.75 15.25 15.91
C ILE A 165 -2.86 14.72 17.02
N ASN A 166 -1.55 14.68 16.76
CA ASN A 166 -0.50 14.07 17.57
C ASN A 166 -0.44 12.54 17.60
N GLN A 167 -1.39 11.84 16.97
CA GLN A 167 -1.32 10.39 16.85
C GLN A 167 -0.12 9.96 15.98
N GLU A 168 0.61 8.94 16.44
CA GLU A 168 1.59 8.23 15.62
C GLU A 168 0.92 7.11 14.82
N ILE A 169 1.30 7.00 13.56
CA ILE A 169 0.76 6.02 12.63
C ILE A 169 1.85 5.43 11.73
N ARG A 170 1.58 4.23 11.22
CA ARG A 170 2.31 3.61 10.11
C ARG A 170 1.29 3.13 9.09
N PHE A 171 1.65 3.16 7.81
CA PHE A 171 0.77 2.61 6.78
C PHE A 171 0.63 1.09 6.83
N GLY A 172 1.60 0.38 7.41
CA GLY A 172 1.54 -1.07 7.63
C GLY A 172 1.70 -1.93 6.37
N SER A 173 1.69 -1.33 5.19
CA SER A 173 2.07 -1.94 3.92
C SER A 173 2.98 -0.98 3.17
N PHE A 174 3.45 -1.40 2.00
CA PHE A 174 3.99 -0.43 1.04
C PHE A 174 2.88 0.55 0.68
N ALA A 175 3.18 1.85 0.73
CA ALA A 175 2.19 2.89 0.51
C ALA A 175 2.60 3.73 -0.70
N SER A 176 1.86 3.55 -1.80
CA SER A 176 1.97 4.42 -2.97
C SER A 176 1.50 5.83 -2.62
N SER A 177 2.34 6.80 -2.95
CA SER A 177 2.04 8.23 -2.91
C SER A 177 2.58 8.88 -4.19
N SER A 178 2.20 10.12 -4.46
CA SER A 178 2.61 10.83 -5.67
C SER A 178 3.15 12.20 -5.34
N LYS A 179 4.10 12.72 -6.13
CA LYS A 179 4.44 14.15 -6.09
C LYS A 179 3.29 15.04 -6.59
N LEU A 180 2.35 14.47 -7.32
CA LEU A 180 1.17 15.15 -7.87
C LEU A 180 0.01 15.04 -6.88
N SER A 181 -0.51 16.18 -6.45
CA SER A 181 -1.73 16.25 -5.66
C SER A 181 -3.00 15.99 -6.48
N THR A 182 -2.91 16.01 -7.81
CA THR A 182 -4.06 16.05 -8.73
C THR A 182 -4.58 14.68 -9.17
N LEU A 183 -4.03 13.56 -8.66
CA LEU A 183 -4.43 12.20 -9.04
C LEU A 183 -5.76 11.77 -8.39
N THR A 184 -6.84 12.49 -8.66
CA THR A 184 -8.17 12.31 -8.04
C THR A 184 -8.82 10.97 -8.35
N LYS A 185 -8.36 10.24 -9.39
CA LYS A 185 -8.83 8.91 -9.75
C LYS A 185 -8.69 7.88 -8.60
N PHE A 186 -7.79 8.12 -7.65
CA PHE A 186 -7.58 7.27 -6.47
C PHE A 186 -8.54 7.56 -5.30
N GLY A 187 -9.39 8.59 -5.45
CA GLY A 187 -10.43 8.93 -4.49
C GLY A 187 -10.28 10.32 -3.88
N LYS A 188 -11.30 10.69 -3.10
CA LYS A 188 -11.41 11.98 -2.41
C LYS A 188 -11.94 11.81 -0.98
N THR A 189 -11.98 10.61 -0.44
CA THR A 189 -12.55 10.35 0.90
C THR A 189 -11.55 10.75 1.97
N THR A 190 -10.45 10.02 2.07
CA THR A 190 -9.32 10.40 2.93
C THR A 190 -8.12 10.69 2.05
N CYS A 191 -7.47 11.81 2.31
CA CYS A 191 -6.25 12.21 1.62
C CYS A 191 -5.15 12.52 2.62
N PHE A 192 -3.91 12.33 2.19
CA PHE A 192 -2.74 12.58 3.00
C PHE A 192 -1.81 13.53 2.26
N LYS A 193 -1.32 14.55 2.95
CA LYS A 193 -0.11 15.30 2.55
C LYS A 193 1.02 14.79 3.44
N ILE A 194 1.99 14.12 2.82
CA ILE A 194 2.99 13.33 3.53
C ILE A 194 4.35 13.96 3.29
N THR A 195 5.11 14.22 4.35
CA THR A 195 6.57 14.33 4.23
C THR A 195 7.16 12.95 4.53
N THR A 196 7.73 12.27 3.55
CA THR A 196 8.42 10.97 3.71
C THR A 196 9.92 11.16 3.52
N CYS A 197 10.73 10.57 4.39
CA CYS A 197 12.18 10.54 4.31
C CYS A 197 12.74 9.14 4.04
N TYR A 198 11.89 8.10 4.10
CA TYR A 198 12.27 6.72 3.77
C TYR A 198 11.70 6.25 2.43
N GLY A 199 10.80 7.01 1.80
CA GLY A 199 10.22 6.73 0.50
C GLY A 199 11.21 6.87 -0.65
N GLY A 200 11.02 6.04 -1.68
CA GLY A 200 11.82 6.05 -2.91
C GLY A 200 11.00 6.56 -4.09
N TYR A 201 11.49 7.59 -4.79
CA TYR A 201 10.86 8.05 -6.02
C TYR A 201 11.13 7.04 -7.15
N LEU A 202 10.07 6.43 -7.69
CA LEU A 202 10.17 5.34 -8.67
C LEU A 202 10.52 5.82 -10.09
N LYS A 203 10.41 7.14 -10.36
CA LYS A 203 10.70 7.73 -11.66
C LYS A 203 9.91 7.05 -12.78
N LYS A 204 10.52 6.88 -13.95
CA LYS A 204 10.01 6.11 -15.09
C LYS A 204 9.98 4.58 -14.89
N TYR A 205 10.42 4.06 -13.74
CA TYR A 205 10.49 2.60 -13.50
C TYR A 205 9.14 1.99 -13.11
N ALA A 206 8.17 2.78 -12.67
CA ALA A 206 6.81 2.29 -12.51
C ALA A 206 6.26 1.74 -13.84
N ALA A 207 5.33 0.80 -13.77
CA ALA A 207 4.77 0.13 -14.94
C ALA A 207 4.06 1.09 -15.89
N LEU A 208 3.42 2.13 -15.33
CA LEU A 208 2.80 3.22 -16.08
C LEU A 208 3.78 4.38 -16.35
N GLY A 209 5.09 4.17 -16.20
CA GLY A 209 6.09 5.22 -16.34
C GLY A 209 5.95 6.33 -15.31
N ASP A 210 6.37 7.54 -15.66
CA ASP A 210 6.45 8.67 -14.72
C ASP A 210 5.14 9.50 -14.62
N HIS A 211 4.04 9.00 -15.20
CA HIS A 211 2.76 9.74 -15.23
C HIS A 211 2.19 10.00 -13.83
N GLU A 212 2.40 9.08 -12.90
CA GLU A 212 1.94 9.21 -11.52
C GLU A 212 2.99 9.79 -10.59
N GLN A 213 4.21 10.04 -11.07
CA GLN A 213 5.36 10.48 -10.26
C GLN A 213 5.42 9.77 -8.89
N GLU A 214 5.31 8.44 -8.92
CA GLU A 214 5.07 7.63 -7.73
C GLU A 214 6.29 7.64 -6.80
N VAL A 215 6.04 7.96 -5.53
CA VAL A 215 6.97 7.78 -4.42
C VAL A 215 6.42 6.67 -3.55
N LEU A 216 7.16 5.57 -3.46
CA LEU A 216 6.77 4.40 -2.71
C LEU A 216 7.35 4.47 -1.30
N ILE A 217 6.45 4.49 -0.30
CA ILE A 217 6.79 4.56 1.11
C ILE A 217 6.88 3.13 1.67
N PRO A 218 7.96 2.77 2.38
CA PRO A 218 8.10 1.44 2.95
C PRO A 218 7.21 1.24 4.19
N PRO A 219 6.87 -0.01 4.56
CA PRO A 219 5.92 -0.32 5.65
C PRO A 219 6.40 0.10 7.05
N TYR A 220 7.68 0.38 7.22
CA TYR A 220 8.34 0.66 8.50
C TYR A 220 8.51 2.15 8.84
N GLU A 221 8.20 3.07 7.92
CA GLU A 221 8.29 4.51 8.19
C GLU A 221 7.14 4.96 9.10
N THR A 222 7.47 5.66 10.19
CA THR A 222 6.50 6.19 11.15
C THR A 222 6.20 7.65 10.88
N PHE A 223 4.95 8.05 11.13
CA PHE A 223 4.50 9.42 10.94
C PHE A 223 3.68 9.90 12.12
N LYS A 224 3.73 11.21 12.37
CA LYS A 224 2.81 11.90 13.28
C LYS A 224 1.82 12.73 12.49
N ILE A 225 0.55 12.66 12.86
CA ILE A 225 -0.51 13.55 12.34
C ILE A 225 -0.31 14.93 12.98
N ILE A 226 0.13 15.91 12.19
CA ILE A 226 0.41 17.26 12.69
C ILE A 226 -0.75 18.25 12.46
N SER A 227 -1.63 17.96 11.51
CA SER A 227 -2.79 18.80 11.18
C SER A 227 -3.84 17.97 10.44
N LYS A 228 -5.10 18.37 10.59
CA LYS A 228 -6.27 17.88 9.83
C LYS A 228 -6.84 18.95 8.89
N ASP A 229 -6.15 20.09 8.77
CA ASP A 229 -6.56 21.19 7.91
C ASP A 229 -6.42 20.79 6.44
N LYS A 230 -7.32 21.30 5.60
CA LYS A 230 -7.32 21.04 4.17
C LYS A 230 -6.43 22.05 3.46
N PRO A 231 -5.22 21.67 3.00
CA PRO A 231 -4.40 22.56 2.18
C PRO A 231 -5.06 22.73 0.81
N LEU A 232 -4.71 23.79 0.08
CA LEU A 232 -5.30 24.11 -1.22
C LEU A 232 -5.20 22.93 -2.21
N GLU A 233 -4.08 22.21 -2.17
CA GLU A 233 -3.80 21.05 -3.03
C GLU A 233 -4.76 19.86 -2.82
N LEU A 234 -5.44 19.79 -1.67
CA LEU A 234 -6.35 18.70 -1.27
C LEU A 234 -7.73 19.24 -0.81
N SER A 235 -8.11 20.43 -1.26
CA SER A 235 -9.37 21.09 -0.86
C SER A 235 -10.61 20.27 -1.23
N ASP A 236 -10.49 19.42 -2.26
CA ASP A 236 -11.54 18.53 -2.75
C ASP A 236 -11.70 17.22 -1.94
N CYS A 237 -10.85 16.97 -0.94
CA CYS A 237 -10.93 15.79 -0.09
C CYS A 237 -11.90 15.98 1.08
N LYS A 238 -12.63 14.92 1.48
CA LYS A 238 -13.54 14.97 2.63
C LYS A 238 -12.76 15.13 3.94
N THR A 239 -11.73 14.30 4.14
CA THR A 239 -10.82 14.36 5.28
C THR A 239 -9.38 14.45 4.78
N VAL A 240 -8.56 15.27 5.43
CA VAL A 240 -7.12 15.38 5.16
C VAL A 240 -6.32 15.11 6.43
N TYR A 241 -5.22 14.39 6.30
CA TYR A 241 -4.19 14.27 7.33
C TYR A 241 -2.85 14.78 6.79
N VAL A 242 -2.24 15.71 7.50
CA VAL A 242 -0.87 16.17 7.21
C VAL A 242 0.10 15.39 8.09
N LEU A 243 1.00 14.65 7.46
CA LEU A 243 1.91 13.73 8.11
C LEU A 243 3.36 14.23 8.07
N LYS A 244 4.04 14.19 9.21
CA LYS A 244 5.49 14.39 9.33
C LYS A 244 6.18 13.09 9.77
N PRO A 245 7.36 12.77 9.24
CA PRO A 245 8.04 11.55 9.60
C PRO A 245 8.57 11.66 11.03
N THR A 246 8.41 10.61 11.83
CA THR A 246 9.00 10.53 13.19
C THR A 246 10.17 9.56 13.26
N GLY A 247 10.41 8.80 12.20
CA GLY A 247 11.53 7.86 12.11
C GLY A 247 11.08 6.54 11.50
N VAL A 248 11.53 5.45 12.14
CA VAL A 248 11.32 4.09 11.67
C VAL A 248 11.02 3.18 12.85
N GLN A 249 10.06 2.30 12.68
CA GLN A 249 9.79 1.21 13.61
C GLN A 249 9.57 -0.07 12.81
N SER A 250 10.22 -1.14 13.25
CA SER A 250 10.16 -2.44 12.61
C SER A 250 9.98 -3.51 13.68
N ASN A 251 8.91 -4.29 13.58
CA ASN A 251 8.65 -5.42 14.47
C ASN A 251 9.33 -6.70 13.98
N LEU A 252 9.81 -6.69 12.72
CA LEU A 252 10.63 -7.73 12.11
C LEU A 252 11.98 -7.13 11.73
N ASN A 253 13.07 -7.83 11.99
CA ASN A 253 14.37 -7.46 11.43
C ASN A 253 15.21 -8.70 11.22
N CYS A 254 15.44 -9.06 9.96
CA CYS A 254 16.23 -10.21 9.57
C CYS A 254 15.69 -11.56 10.08
N GLN A 255 14.42 -11.63 10.44
CA GLN A 255 13.83 -12.80 11.11
C GLN A 255 13.98 -14.06 10.25
N VAL A 256 13.66 -13.94 8.97
CA VAL A 256 13.68 -15.08 8.05
C VAL A 256 15.05 -15.29 7.41
N ALA A 257 15.91 -14.29 7.37
CA ALA A 257 17.25 -14.44 6.79
C ALA A 257 18.09 -15.48 7.55
N ASN A 258 17.85 -15.63 8.86
CA ASN A 258 18.61 -16.53 9.72
C ASN A 258 17.95 -17.89 9.97
N GLN A 259 16.69 -18.07 9.56
CA GLN A 259 16.00 -19.35 9.73
C GLN A 259 16.56 -20.41 8.78
N ILE A 260 16.79 -21.62 9.29
CA ILE A 260 17.00 -22.80 8.46
C ILE A 260 15.61 -23.23 7.98
N ILE A 261 15.40 -23.28 6.67
CA ILE A 261 14.18 -23.87 6.11
C ILE A 261 14.47 -25.36 5.99
N LEU A 262 13.82 -26.14 6.85
CA LEU A 262 13.73 -27.60 6.70
C LEU A 262 12.78 -27.96 5.56
#